data_AF-A0A3N2R2K5-F1
#
_entry.id   AF-A0A3N2R2K5-F1
#
_cell.length_a   1.000
_cell.length_b   1.000
_cell.length_c   1.000
_cell.angle_alpha   90.00
_cell.angle_beta   90.00
_cell.angle_gamma   90.00
#
_symmetry.space_group_name_H-M   'P 1'
#
loop_
_entity.id
_entity.type
_entity.pdbx_description
1 polymer ?
#
loop_
_entity_poly.entity_id
_entity_poly.type
_entity_poly.pdbx_seq_one_letter_code
_entity_poly.pdbx_strand_id
1 'polypeptide(L)'
;MVTSEYITVLQLIRQGFTGQQLTDNLPGLDKPGAERVRLLEKAVKDEGLEETFSAVNAEFARCSKRVYQRRGKPEPDSREGHFYFCAGENKLRYEILMAAILDADIDAVLGQVPASRERITRAIFKLQANQGPLAAFDAIGDELKYCLNGTS
;
A
#
# COMPACT_ATOMS: atom_id res chain seq x y z
N MET A 1 5.28 -10.82 3.64
CA MET A 1 3.85 -10.53 3.90
C MET A 1 3.63 -9.50 5.00
N VAL A 2 4.60 -8.63 5.32
CA VAL A 2 4.42 -7.65 6.40
C VAL A 2 3.61 -6.42 5.95
N THR A 3 3.78 -5.94 4.71
CA THR A 3 3.09 -4.73 4.24
C THR A 3 1.58 -4.92 4.09
N SER A 4 1.11 -6.03 3.53
CA SER A 4 -0.33 -6.32 3.42
C SER A 4 -1.00 -6.42 4.79
N GLU A 5 -0.32 -6.99 5.78
CA GLU A 5 -0.75 -7.00 7.18
C GLU A 5 -0.85 -5.57 7.72
N TYR A 6 0.17 -4.73 7.48
CA TYR A 6 0.19 -3.35 7.95
C TYR A 6 -0.93 -2.51 7.33
N ILE A 7 -1.13 -2.62 6.02
CA ILE A 7 -2.23 -1.97 5.31
C ILE A 7 -3.57 -2.41 5.91
N THR A 8 -3.75 -3.71 6.16
CA THR A 8 -4.99 -4.22 6.78
C THR A 8 -5.23 -3.61 8.16
N VAL A 9 -4.19 -3.53 9.00
CA VAL A 9 -4.28 -2.91 10.32
C VAL A 9 -4.67 -1.43 10.20
N LEU A 10 -4.06 -0.67 9.29
CA LEU A 10 -4.39 0.74 9.07
C LEU A 10 -5.82 0.94 8.56
N GLN A 11 -6.29 0.07 7.67
CA GLN A 11 -7.68 0.08 7.19
C GLN A 11 -8.68 -0.20 8.31
N LEU A 12 -8.36 -1.11 9.23
CA LEU A 12 -9.20 -1.37 10.41
C LEU A 12 -9.17 -0.19 11.39
N ILE A 13 -7.99 0.42 11.62
CA ILE A 13 -7.91 1.65 12.44
C ILE A 13 -8.77 2.76 11.84
N ARG A 14 -8.77 2.92 10.50
CA ARG A 14 -9.66 3.86 9.79
C ARG A 14 -11.15 3.59 10.07
N GLN A 15 -11.54 2.33 10.23
CA GLN A 15 -12.89 1.92 10.56
C GLN A 15 -13.24 2.09 12.04
N GLY A 16 -12.31 2.60 12.86
CA GLY A 16 -12.53 2.91 14.28
C GLY A 16 -12.07 1.81 15.24
N PHE A 17 -11.35 0.79 14.76
CA PHE A 17 -10.79 -0.23 15.65
C PHE A 17 -9.55 0.28 16.37
N THR A 18 -9.50 0.11 17.69
CA THR A 18 -8.33 0.39 18.53
C THR A 18 -7.28 -0.70 18.39
N GLY A 19 -6.02 -0.37 18.69
CA GLY A 19 -4.93 -1.35 18.70
C GLY A 19 -5.21 -2.52 19.65
N GLN A 20 -5.85 -2.27 20.79
CA GLN A 20 -6.27 -3.31 21.74
C GLN A 20 -7.31 -4.26 21.13
N GLN A 21 -8.37 -3.72 20.51
CA GLN A 21 -9.37 -4.54 19.82
C GLN A 21 -8.73 -5.39 18.73
N LEU A 22 -7.76 -4.84 17.98
CA LEU A 22 -7.06 -5.58 16.95
C LEU A 22 -6.16 -6.68 17.54
N THR A 23 -5.43 -6.40 18.61
CA THR A 23 -4.58 -7.44 19.25
C THR A 23 -5.38 -8.59 19.83
N ASP A 24 -6.59 -8.31 20.33
CA ASP A 24 -7.43 -9.32 20.99
C ASP A 24 -8.21 -10.18 19.98
N ASN A 25 -8.53 -9.64 18.80
CA ASN A 25 -9.46 -10.27 17.86
C ASN A 25 -8.84 -10.71 16.53
N LEU A 26 -7.63 -10.25 16.17
CA LEU A 26 -6.99 -10.68 14.92
C LEU A 26 -6.53 -12.15 15.03
N PRO A 27 -7.02 -13.05 14.17
CA PRO A 27 -6.67 -14.47 14.24
C PRO A 27 -5.20 -14.70 13.87
N GLY A 28 -4.54 -15.62 14.57
CA GLY A 28 -3.16 -16.01 14.27
C GLY A 28 -2.09 -14.97 14.63
N LEU A 29 -2.44 -13.96 15.44
CA LEU A 29 -1.51 -12.92 15.86
C LEU A 29 -0.53 -13.44 16.91
N ASP A 30 0.75 -13.52 16.55
CA ASP A 30 1.85 -13.86 17.45
C ASP A 30 2.33 -12.63 18.24
N LYS A 31 3.21 -12.81 19.23
CA LYS A 31 3.75 -11.69 20.04
C LYS A 31 4.38 -10.58 19.17
N PRO A 32 5.23 -10.90 18.17
CA PRO A 32 5.73 -9.89 17.24
C PRO A 32 4.65 -9.20 16.39
N GLY A 33 3.61 -9.93 15.97
CA GLY A 33 2.44 -9.37 15.29
C GLY A 33 1.70 -8.37 16.16
N ALA A 34 1.42 -8.72 17.42
CA ALA A 34 0.77 -7.82 18.36
C ALA A 34 1.58 -6.54 18.61
N GLU A 35 2.91 -6.65 18.69
CA GLU A 35 3.78 -5.49 18.82
C GLU A 35 3.71 -4.58 17.58
N ARG A 36 3.70 -5.17 16.38
CA ARG A 36 3.56 -4.40 15.13
C ARG A 36 2.22 -3.66 15.06
N VAL A 37 1.14 -4.25 15.53
CA VAL A 37 -0.18 -3.57 15.65
C VAL A 37 -0.09 -2.37 16.57
N ARG A 38 0.52 -2.52 17.76
CA ARG A 38 0.69 -1.40 18.71
C ARG A 38 1.56 -0.28 18.15
N LEU A 39 2.65 -0.64 17.44
CA LEU A 39 3.53 0.34 16.80
C LEU A 39 2.82 1.11 15.69
N LEU A 40 1.99 0.44 14.88
CA LEU A 40 1.17 1.12 13.85
C LEU A 40 0.12 2.03 14.49
N GLU A 41 -0.59 1.58 15.51
CA GLU A 41 -1.56 2.43 16.21
C GLU A 41 -0.87 3.66 16.83
N LYS A 42 0.31 3.47 17.43
CA LYS A 42 1.13 4.56 17.94
C LYS A 42 1.52 5.54 16.84
N ALA A 43 2.01 5.06 15.69
CA ALA A 43 2.34 5.92 14.55
C ALA A 43 1.11 6.70 14.06
N VAL A 44 -0.06 6.07 13.98
CA VAL A 44 -1.30 6.77 13.60
C VAL A 44 -1.66 7.87 14.62
N LYS A 45 -1.48 7.63 15.92
CA LYS A 45 -1.73 8.63 16.98
C LYS A 45 -0.73 9.78 16.94
N ASP A 46 0.54 9.49 16.66
CA ASP A 46 1.64 10.46 16.73
C ASP A 46 1.75 11.29 15.44
N GLU A 47 1.55 10.67 14.28
CA GLU A 47 1.84 11.25 12.95
C GLU A 47 0.59 11.45 12.09
N GLY A 48 -0.50 10.72 12.36
CA GLY A 48 -1.69 10.71 11.54
C GLY A 48 -1.79 9.48 10.64
N LEU A 49 -3.02 9.18 10.23
CA LEU A 49 -3.33 7.97 9.48
C LEU A 49 -2.79 8.01 8.04
N GLU A 50 -2.89 9.17 7.38
CA GLU A 50 -2.40 9.38 6.00
C GLU A 50 -0.88 9.25 5.93
N GLU A 51 -0.17 9.93 6.84
CA GLU A 51 1.28 9.85 7.01
C GLU A 51 1.72 8.41 7.26
N THR A 52 1.02 7.67 8.13
CA THR A 52 1.36 6.28 8.42
C THR A 52 1.14 5.38 7.19
N PHE A 53 0.05 5.55 6.44
CA PHE A 53 -0.18 4.85 5.16
C PHE A 53 0.92 5.15 4.15
N SER A 54 1.30 6.41 4.05
CA SER A 54 2.37 6.91 3.18
C SER A 54 3.71 6.26 3.53
N ALA A 55 4.08 6.27 4.81
CA ALA A 55 5.31 5.66 5.31
C ALA A 55 5.38 4.16 5.03
N VAL A 56 4.29 3.41 5.24
CA VAL A 56 4.22 1.96 4.96
C VAL A 56 4.42 1.67 3.47
N ASN A 57 3.77 2.43 2.58
CA ASN A 57 3.92 2.27 1.13
C ASN A 57 5.33 2.64 0.65
N ALA A 58 5.88 3.75 1.15
CA ALA A 58 7.24 4.18 0.83
C ALA A 58 8.28 3.13 1.26
N GLU A 59 8.16 2.58 2.47
CA GLU A 59 9.04 1.50 2.95
C GLU A 59 8.92 0.24 2.11
N PHE A 60 7.70 -0.13 1.70
CA PHE A 60 7.50 -1.29 0.85
C PHE A 60 8.19 -1.13 -0.52
N ALA A 61 8.06 0.04 -1.14
CA ALA A 61 8.77 0.37 -2.38
C ALA A 61 10.30 0.35 -2.20
N ARG A 62 10.81 0.95 -1.11
CA ARG A 62 12.25 0.93 -0.76
C ARG A 62 12.77 -0.49 -0.57
N CYS A 63 12.06 -1.32 0.18
CA CYS A 63 12.42 -2.72 0.41
C CYS A 63 12.47 -3.51 -0.89
N SER A 64 11.45 -3.36 -1.74
CA SER A 64 11.35 -4.07 -3.02
C SER A 64 12.49 -3.67 -3.97
N LYS A 65 12.83 -2.37 -4.03
CA LYS A 65 14.00 -1.89 -4.78
C LYS A 65 15.31 -2.47 -4.25
N ARG A 66 15.52 -2.52 -2.93
CA ARG A 66 16.73 -3.10 -2.32
C ARG A 66 16.87 -4.59 -2.63
N VAL A 67 15.78 -5.35 -2.62
CA VAL A 67 15.79 -6.77 -2.98
C VAL A 67 16.19 -6.94 -4.45
N TYR A 68 15.59 -6.18 -5.35
CA TYR A 68 15.94 -6.19 -6.78
C TYR A 68 17.41 -5.87 -7.03
N GLN A 69 17.94 -4.82 -6.38
CA GLN A 69 19.35 -4.44 -6.52
C GLN A 69 20.32 -5.54 -6.05
N ARG A 70 19.92 -6.35 -5.07
CA ARG A 70 20.77 -7.40 -4.50
C ARG A 70 20.65 -8.74 -5.22
N ARG A 71 19.47 -9.07 -5.75
CA ARG A 71 19.15 -10.40 -6.27
C ARG A 71 18.78 -10.42 -7.75
N GLY A 72 18.66 -9.25 -8.38
CA GLY A 72 18.18 -9.11 -9.75
C GLY A 72 16.68 -9.33 -9.88
N LYS A 73 16.22 -9.50 -11.13
CA LYS A 73 14.83 -9.83 -11.44
C LYS A 73 14.59 -11.32 -11.13
N PRO A 74 13.60 -11.67 -10.30
CA PRO A 74 13.23 -13.07 -10.09
C PRO A 74 12.59 -13.68 -11.33
N GLU A 75 12.56 -15.02 -11.41
CA GLU A 75 11.88 -15.77 -12.46
C GLU A 75 10.39 -15.40 -12.50
N PRO A 76 9.81 -15.05 -13.66
CA PRO A 76 8.43 -14.55 -13.74
C PRO A 76 7.38 -15.48 -13.12
N ASP A 77 7.52 -16.78 -13.34
CA ASP A 77 6.55 -17.80 -12.90
C ASP A 77 6.83 -18.30 -11.47
N SER A 78 7.78 -17.68 -10.77
CA SER A 78 8.06 -17.99 -9.37
C SER A 78 7.18 -17.17 -8.42
N ARG A 79 7.05 -17.64 -7.18
CA ARG A 79 6.41 -16.88 -6.11
C ARG A 79 7.08 -15.53 -5.89
N GLU A 80 8.41 -15.48 -6.01
CA GLU A 80 9.21 -14.28 -5.94
C GLU A 80 8.92 -13.34 -7.13
N GLY A 81 8.72 -13.91 -8.32
CA GLY A 81 8.26 -13.21 -9.54
C GLY A 81 6.94 -12.50 -9.33
N HIS A 82 5.95 -13.24 -8.84
CA HIS A 82 4.63 -12.70 -8.50
C HIS A 82 4.71 -11.61 -7.43
N PHE A 83 5.47 -11.82 -6.35
CA PHE A 83 5.67 -10.80 -5.32
C PHE A 83 6.34 -9.54 -5.87
N TYR A 84 7.36 -9.70 -6.70
CA TYR A 84 8.07 -8.58 -7.34
C TYR A 84 7.14 -7.78 -8.26
N PHE A 85 6.28 -8.46 -9.03
CA PHE A 85 5.26 -7.81 -9.85
C PHE A 85 4.28 -6.98 -9.00
N CYS A 86 3.69 -7.58 -7.97
CA CYS A 86 2.75 -6.88 -7.09
C CYS A 86 3.39 -5.68 -6.37
N ALA A 87 4.66 -5.80 -5.98
CA ALA A 87 5.40 -4.70 -5.40
C ALA A 87 5.61 -3.54 -6.37
N GLY A 88 5.93 -3.83 -7.63
CA GLY A 88 6.06 -2.83 -8.69
C GLY A 88 4.75 -2.11 -8.97
N GLU A 89 3.66 -2.86 -9.07
CA GLU A 89 2.32 -2.30 -9.28
C GLU A 89 1.87 -1.44 -8.10
N ASN A 90 2.13 -1.85 -6.85
CA ASN A 90 1.82 -1.03 -5.69
C ASN A 90 2.65 0.26 -5.63
N LYS A 91 3.95 0.18 -5.93
CA LYS A 91 4.82 1.36 -6.03
C LYS A 91 4.25 2.37 -7.03
N LEU A 92 3.86 1.91 -8.22
CA LEU A 92 3.29 2.77 -9.24
C LEU A 92 1.99 3.44 -8.76
N ARG A 93 1.06 2.67 -8.18
CA ARG A 93 -0.20 3.21 -7.64
C ARG A 93 0.04 4.25 -6.54
N TYR A 94 1.00 3.99 -5.66
CA TYR A 94 1.40 4.93 -4.61
C TYR A 94 1.99 6.21 -5.18
N GLU A 95 2.90 6.13 -6.17
CA GLU A 95 3.46 7.32 -6.82
C GLU A 95 2.39 8.16 -7.54
N ILE A 96 1.43 7.51 -8.20
CA ILE A 96 0.26 8.18 -8.80
C ILE A 96 -0.58 8.87 -7.72
N LEU A 97 -0.85 8.20 -6.60
CA LEU A 97 -1.62 8.78 -5.50
C LEU A 97 -0.89 10.00 -4.92
N MET A 98 0.44 9.93 -4.72
CA MET A 98 1.21 11.08 -4.26
C MET A 98 1.12 12.26 -5.22
N ALA A 99 1.19 12.00 -6.53
CA ALA A 99 0.98 13.05 -7.52
C ALA A 99 -0.43 13.67 -7.43
N ALA A 100 -1.47 12.84 -7.23
CA ALA A 100 -2.84 13.32 -7.06
C ALA A 100 -3.04 14.12 -5.76
N ILE A 101 -2.37 13.76 -4.67
CA ILE A 101 -2.41 14.50 -3.39
C ILE A 101 -1.71 15.85 -3.50
N LEU A 102 -0.65 15.93 -4.32
CA LEU A 102 0.08 17.16 -4.59
C LEU A 102 -0.56 18.00 -5.70
N ASP A 103 -1.81 17.72 -6.07
CA ASP A 103 -2.57 18.40 -7.11
C ASP A 103 -1.81 18.51 -8.45
N ALA A 104 -1.01 17.49 -8.79
CA ALA A 104 -0.31 17.45 -10.07
C ALA A 104 -1.30 17.39 -11.24
N ASP A 105 -0.90 17.91 -12.40
CA ASP A 105 -1.70 17.81 -13.63
C ASP A 105 -1.83 16.33 -14.06
N ILE A 106 -3.06 15.84 -14.16
CA ILE A 106 -3.36 14.47 -14.55
C ILE A 106 -2.83 14.14 -15.95
N ASP A 107 -2.86 15.08 -16.89
CA ASP A 107 -2.39 14.81 -18.26
C ASP A 107 -0.86 14.68 -18.30
N ALA A 108 -0.16 15.46 -17.46
CA ALA A 108 1.28 15.32 -17.26
C ALA A 108 1.65 13.98 -16.59
N VAL A 109 0.84 13.49 -15.64
CA VAL A 109 1.04 12.17 -15.03
C VAL A 109 0.74 11.04 -16.03
N LEU A 110 -0.33 11.17 -16.83
CA LEU A 110 -0.69 10.19 -17.86
C LEU A 110 0.42 10.05 -18.91
N GLY A 111 1.11 11.12 -19.26
CA GLY A 111 2.28 11.08 -20.15
C GLY A 111 3.50 10.34 -19.59
N GLN A 112 3.54 10.04 -18.29
CA GLN A 112 4.66 9.37 -17.62
C GLN A 112 4.39 7.91 -17.26
N VAL A 113 3.12 7.48 -17.29
CA VAL A 113 2.73 6.10 -16.96
C VAL A 113 2.52 5.28 -18.23
N PRO A 114 2.69 3.93 -18.18
CA PRO A 114 2.34 3.08 -19.31
C PRO A 114 0.87 3.23 -19.71
N ALA A 115 0.55 3.16 -21.01
CA ALA A 115 -0.81 3.27 -21.53
C ALA A 115 -1.79 2.27 -20.86
N SER A 116 -1.30 1.06 -20.54
CA SER A 116 -2.06 0.02 -19.81
C SER A 116 -2.42 0.39 -18.36
N ARG A 117 -1.94 1.52 -17.86
CA ARG A 117 -2.15 2.04 -16.50
C ARG A 117 -2.88 3.40 -16.49
N GLU A 118 -3.27 3.94 -17.64
CA GLU A 118 -4.04 5.19 -17.69
C GLU A 118 -5.38 5.08 -16.96
N ARG A 119 -6.08 3.95 -17.11
CA ARG A 119 -7.38 3.73 -16.45
C ARG A 119 -7.27 3.80 -14.94
N ILE A 120 -6.28 3.12 -14.34
CA ILE A 120 -6.08 3.14 -12.89
C ILE A 120 -5.59 4.52 -12.43
N THR A 121 -4.79 5.22 -13.24
CA THR A 121 -4.34 6.59 -12.97
C THR A 121 -5.53 7.53 -12.83
N ARG A 122 -6.44 7.52 -13.82
CA ARG A 122 -7.68 8.32 -13.77
C ARG A 122 -8.56 7.94 -12.58
N ALA A 123 -8.64 6.66 -12.24
CA ALA A 123 -9.42 6.19 -11.10
C ALA A 123 -8.86 6.72 -9.76
N ILE A 124 -7.54 6.69 -9.57
CA ILE A 124 -6.89 7.19 -8.35
C ILE A 124 -7.11 8.71 -8.21
N PHE A 125 -6.86 9.48 -9.28
CA PHE A 125 -7.12 10.92 -9.29
C PHE A 125 -8.57 11.26 -8.96
N LYS A 126 -9.51 10.56 -9.61
CA LYS A 126 -10.95 10.74 -9.35
C LYS A 126 -11.34 10.38 -7.92
N LEU A 127 -10.79 9.29 -7.38
CA LEU A 127 -11.10 8.85 -6.02
C LEU A 127 -10.57 9.85 -5.00
N GLN A 128 -9.33 10.33 -5.18
CA GLN A 128 -8.75 11.37 -4.35
C GLN A 128 -9.60 12.64 -4.38
N ALA A 129 -9.92 13.17 -5.57
CA ALA A 129 -10.71 14.39 -5.70
C ALA A 129 -12.12 14.30 -5.07
N ASN A 130 -12.74 13.13 -5.08
CA ASN A 130 -14.12 12.96 -4.60
C ASN A 130 -14.23 12.52 -3.13
N GLN A 131 -13.26 11.76 -2.62
CA GLN A 131 -13.37 11.08 -1.32
C GLN A 131 -12.16 11.29 -0.41
N GLY A 132 -11.14 12.00 -0.87
CA GLY A 132 -9.94 12.29 -0.10
C GLY A 132 -8.92 11.15 -0.07
N PRO A 133 -7.74 11.43 0.50
CA PRO A 133 -6.54 10.60 0.34
C PRO A 133 -6.68 9.27 1.05
N LEU A 134 -7.35 9.24 2.21
CA LEU A 134 -7.63 7.99 2.94
C LEU A 134 -8.45 6.99 2.13
N ALA A 135 -9.43 7.44 1.35
CA ALA A 135 -10.20 6.54 0.48
C ALA A 135 -9.33 5.99 -0.66
N ALA A 136 -8.44 6.81 -1.20
CA ALA A 136 -7.51 6.37 -2.23
C ALA A 136 -6.43 5.41 -1.69
N PHE A 137 -5.91 5.66 -0.48
CA PHE A 137 -4.99 4.73 0.20
C PHE A 137 -5.61 3.36 0.44
N ASP A 138 -6.88 3.35 0.86
CA ASP A 138 -7.65 2.13 1.07
C ASP A 138 -7.81 1.33 -0.23
N ALA A 139 -8.18 1.99 -1.32
CA ALA A 139 -8.33 1.36 -2.62
C ALA A 139 -7.01 0.76 -3.15
N ILE A 140 -5.90 1.50 -3.07
CA ILE A 140 -4.60 0.93 -3.51
C ILE A 140 -4.13 -0.20 -2.59
N GLY A 141 -4.50 -0.15 -1.30
CA GLY A 141 -4.24 -1.20 -0.33
C GLY A 141 -5.02 -2.49 -0.65
N ASP A 142 -6.27 -2.36 -1.06
CA ASP A 142 -7.09 -3.49 -1.52
C ASP A 142 -6.54 -4.12 -2.79
N GLU A 143 -6.10 -3.31 -3.76
CA GLU A 143 -5.45 -3.77 -4.98
C GLU A 143 -4.13 -4.53 -4.69
N LEU A 144 -3.34 -4.06 -3.71
CA LEU A 144 -2.13 -4.79 -3.29
C LEU A 144 -2.47 -6.15 -2.69
N LYS A 145 -3.44 -6.21 -1.78
CA LYS A 145 -3.87 -7.46 -1.15
C LYS A 145 -4.45 -8.42 -2.19
N TYR A 146 -5.27 -7.92 -3.11
CA TYR A 146 -5.81 -8.70 -4.22
C TYR A 146 -4.68 -9.25 -5.09
N CYS A 147 -3.70 -8.43 -5.45
CA CYS A 147 -2.56 -8.87 -6.24
C CYS A 147 -1.80 -9.99 -5.53
N LEU A 148 -1.41 -9.80 -4.26
CA LEU A 148 -0.60 -10.76 -3.51
C LEU A 148 -1.30 -12.09 -3.22
N ASN A 149 -2.63 -12.08 -3.13
CA ASN A 149 -3.45 -13.26 -2.83
C ASN A 149 -4.00 -13.93 -4.11
N GLY A 150 -3.88 -13.27 -5.25
CA GLY A 150 -4.29 -13.81 -6.54
C GLY A 150 -3.36 -14.94 -6.99
N THR A 151 -3.90 -15.90 -7.73
CA THR A 151 -3.09 -16.83 -8.51
C THR A 151 -2.61 -16.12 -9.77
N SER A 152 -1.29 -15.99 -9.92
CA SER A 152 -0.62 -15.65 -11.19
C SER A 152 -1.07 -16.56 -12.33
#